data_AF-A0A954AAQ4-F1
#
_entry.id   AF-A0A954AAQ4-F1
#
_cell.length_a   1.000
_cell.length_b   1.000
_cell.length_c   1.000
_cell.angle_alpha   90.00
_cell.angle_beta   90.00
_cell.angle_gamma   90.00
#
_symmetry.space_group_name_H-M   'P 1'
#
loop_
_entity.id
_entity.type
_entity.pdbx_description
1 polymer ?
#
loop_
_entity_poly.entity_id
_entity_poly.type
_entity_poly.pdbx_seq_one_letter_code
_entity_poly.pdbx_strand_id
1 'polypeptide(L)'
;SFSQPTILPNIIWDVVLDGDVLYAIDINFPGVRIIDVSNPAAPTLASDWNIGSGDGKDVSVSNGVTAILAGSNQVILADVSVPTAPMLLGQFDSLSSHIASDFVGSLLYLAGPDGLAIYDVSDPTAPAFVGEFLSPFALEEVKVSGNYAFLTAGYDGLVVVDVSVPSAPALVSVVGLGGWSNAYDVVVTGDWALVAVYGGGVSLVDIADPTQPRFVMNYQVYGTVRDLDVVGEVAYLAADGAGVHIVDLADCPTMTSIPFIRADANADGALDISDPVLTLTWLFSGGTVPCPLALDANADASINLADAVFALATLFSMGAPPSLPYPDCGIVLDPPLPCNGFPACP
;
A
#
# COMPACT_ATOMS: atom_id res chain seq x y z
N SER A 1 4.35 -7.38 -33.85
CA SER A 1 4.23 -5.93 -34.08
C SER A 1 2.86 -5.48 -33.64
N PHE A 2 2.77 -4.78 -32.51
CA PHE A 2 1.52 -4.12 -32.11
C PHE A 2 1.42 -2.83 -32.92
N SER A 3 0.73 -2.89 -34.06
CA SER A 3 0.44 -1.71 -34.90
C SER A 3 -1.06 -1.38 -34.83
N GLN A 4 -1.60 -1.38 -33.62
CA GLN A 4 -2.90 -0.77 -33.35
C GLN A 4 -2.69 0.76 -33.30
N PRO A 5 -3.63 1.58 -33.79
CA PRO A 5 -3.59 3.02 -33.54
C PRO A 5 -3.52 3.24 -32.02
N THR A 6 -2.56 4.07 -31.58
CA THR A 6 -2.38 4.35 -30.16
C THR A 6 -3.59 5.14 -29.66
N ILE A 7 -4.44 4.49 -28.86
CA ILE A 7 -5.65 5.09 -28.27
C ILE A 7 -5.28 6.22 -27.30
N LEU A 8 -4.12 6.09 -26.66
CA LEU A 8 -3.52 7.05 -25.74
C LEU A 8 -2.21 7.56 -26.36
N PRO A 9 -2.25 8.61 -27.20
CA PRO A 9 -1.09 9.03 -28.01
C PRO A 9 -0.04 9.83 -27.23
N ASN A 10 -0.34 10.23 -25.99
CA ASN A 10 0.47 11.14 -25.18
C ASN A 10 0.86 10.50 -23.84
N ILE A 11 1.58 11.27 -23.01
CA ILE A 11 1.81 10.93 -21.60
C ILE A 11 0.47 10.96 -20.87
N ILE A 12 0.24 9.93 -20.09
CA ILE A 12 -0.92 9.78 -19.22
C ILE A 12 -0.45 10.04 -17.81
N TRP A 13 -1.12 10.98 -17.13
CA TRP A 13 -0.81 11.34 -15.74
C TRP A 13 -1.32 10.30 -14.77
N ASP A 14 -2.56 9.86 -15.01
CA ASP A 14 -3.26 8.94 -14.14
C ASP A 14 -4.32 8.16 -14.93
N VAL A 15 -4.64 6.96 -14.44
CA VAL A 15 -5.68 6.09 -14.97
C VAL A 15 -6.47 5.43 -13.85
N VAL A 16 -7.76 5.23 -14.08
CA VAL A 16 -8.58 4.37 -13.21
C VAL A 16 -9.46 3.45 -14.04
N LEU A 17 -9.63 2.23 -13.56
CA LEU A 17 -10.48 1.21 -14.18
C LEU A 17 -11.77 1.04 -13.37
N ASP A 18 -12.93 1.17 -14.02
CA ASP A 18 -14.23 0.77 -13.46
C ASP A 18 -14.86 -0.30 -14.36
N GLY A 19 -14.80 -1.56 -13.89
CA GLY A 19 -15.23 -2.71 -14.69
C GLY A 19 -14.47 -2.83 -16.01
N ASP A 20 -15.19 -2.69 -17.12
CA ASP A 20 -14.65 -2.78 -18.48
C ASP A 20 -14.28 -1.40 -19.07
N VAL A 21 -14.20 -0.35 -18.25
CA VAL A 21 -13.99 1.02 -18.71
C VAL A 21 -12.78 1.65 -18.02
N LEU A 22 -11.82 2.10 -18.83
CA LEU A 22 -10.64 2.81 -18.38
C LEU A 22 -10.83 4.32 -18.59
N TYR A 23 -10.58 5.10 -17.56
CA TYR A 23 -10.56 6.56 -17.58
C TYR A 23 -9.11 7.01 -17.49
N ALA A 24 -8.69 7.90 -18.39
CA ALA A 24 -7.29 8.32 -18.48
C ALA A 24 -7.18 9.84 -18.57
N ILE A 25 -6.27 10.39 -17.77
CA ILE A 25 -5.88 11.80 -17.79
C ILE A 25 -4.69 11.98 -18.72
N ASP A 26 -4.91 12.63 -19.86
CA ASP A 26 -3.89 12.87 -20.88
C ASP A 26 -3.35 14.30 -20.79
N ILE A 27 -2.02 14.46 -20.71
CA ILE A 27 -1.34 15.77 -20.53
C ILE A 27 -1.70 16.82 -21.60
N ASN A 28 -2.09 16.40 -22.80
CA ASN A 28 -2.43 17.29 -23.91
C ASN A 28 -3.94 17.34 -24.18
N PHE A 29 -4.76 16.80 -23.27
CA PHE A 29 -6.21 16.80 -23.38
C PHE A 29 -6.83 17.42 -22.12
N PRO A 30 -7.60 18.52 -22.24
CA PRO A 30 -8.26 19.16 -21.11
C PRO A 30 -9.52 18.38 -20.71
N GLY A 31 -9.34 17.16 -20.22
CA GLY A 31 -10.42 16.25 -19.91
C GLY A 31 -10.00 14.81 -19.66
N VAL A 32 -10.98 13.92 -19.74
CA VAL A 32 -10.82 12.48 -19.51
C VAL A 32 -11.03 11.74 -20.82
N ARG A 33 -10.07 10.89 -21.19
CA ARG A 33 -10.28 9.89 -22.24
C ARG A 33 -10.94 8.68 -21.63
N ILE A 34 -12.06 8.24 -22.22
CA ILE A 34 -12.84 7.10 -21.75
C ILE A 34 -12.68 5.98 -22.77
N ILE A 35 -12.12 4.86 -22.34
CA ILE A 35 -11.74 3.73 -23.18
C ILE A 35 -12.52 2.50 -22.74
N ASP A 36 -13.21 1.86 -23.69
CA ASP A 36 -13.79 0.53 -23.50
C ASP A 36 -12.67 -0.51 -23.63
N VAL A 37 -12.45 -1.24 -22.54
CA VAL A 37 -11.45 -2.30 -22.40
C VAL A 37 -12.10 -3.67 -22.16
N SER A 38 -13.40 -3.83 -22.45
CA SER A 38 -14.10 -5.14 -22.41
C SER A 38 -13.42 -6.22 -23.24
N ASN A 39 -12.66 -5.81 -24.27
CA ASN A 39 -11.65 -6.63 -24.92
C ASN A 39 -10.26 -5.99 -24.74
N PRO A 40 -9.47 -6.42 -23.73
CA PRO A 40 -8.15 -5.85 -23.47
C PRO A 40 -7.14 -6.02 -24.63
N ALA A 41 -7.38 -6.98 -25.54
CA ALA A 41 -6.54 -7.17 -26.72
C ALA A 41 -6.86 -6.21 -27.87
N ALA A 42 -8.02 -5.54 -27.83
CA ALA A 42 -8.45 -4.56 -28.80
C ALA A 42 -9.30 -3.46 -28.12
N PRO A 43 -8.69 -2.65 -27.24
CA PRO A 43 -9.38 -1.53 -26.60
C PRO A 43 -9.94 -0.55 -27.65
N THR A 44 -10.98 0.19 -27.30
CA THR A 44 -11.56 1.22 -28.19
C THR A 44 -11.88 2.50 -27.44
N LEU A 45 -11.66 3.65 -28.06
CA LEU A 45 -12.07 4.94 -27.48
C LEU A 45 -13.59 5.03 -27.47
N ALA A 46 -14.19 5.09 -26.29
CA ALA A 46 -15.63 5.26 -26.12
C ALA A 46 -16.02 6.74 -26.25
N SER A 47 -15.30 7.62 -25.56
CA SER A 47 -15.47 9.07 -25.70
C SER A 47 -14.23 9.85 -25.23
N ASP A 48 -14.09 11.07 -25.76
CA ASP A 48 -13.18 12.09 -25.24
C ASP A 48 -14.04 13.13 -24.52
N TRP A 49 -14.04 13.12 -23.19
CA TRP A 49 -14.85 14.04 -22.40
C TRP A 49 -14.05 15.27 -22.02
N ASN A 50 -14.26 16.36 -22.74
CA ASN A 50 -13.67 17.65 -22.42
C ASN A 50 -14.42 18.27 -21.24
N ILE A 51 -13.73 18.42 -20.11
CA ILE A 51 -14.30 18.95 -18.87
C ILE A 51 -14.09 20.47 -18.72
N GLY A 52 -13.47 21.11 -19.73
CA GLY A 52 -13.35 22.57 -19.84
C GLY A 52 -12.35 23.23 -18.89
N SER A 53 -11.81 22.50 -17.93
CA SER A 53 -10.83 22.96 -16.95
C SER A 53 -9.40 22.53 -17.32
N GLY A 54 -8.41 23.21 -16.74
CA GLY A 54 -6.98 23.01 -17.03
C GLY A 54 -6.49 21.60 -16.72
N ASP A 55 -5.19 21.38 -16.94
CA ASP A 55 -4.50 20.08 -16.84
C ASP A 55 -5.07 19.19 -15.73
N GLY A 56 -5.69 18.07 -16.13
CA GLY A 56 -6.13 17.05 -15.19
C GLY A 56 -4.92 16.45 -14.48
N LYS A 57 -5.09 16.06 -13.22
CA LYS A 57 -4.01 15.54 -12.37
C LYS A 57 -4.25 14.10 -11.94
N ASP A 58 -5.48 13.81 -11.53
CA ASP A 58 -5.88 12.52 -11.00
C ASP A 58 -7.35 12.26 -11.39
N VAL A 59 -7.69 10.97 -11.53
CA VAL A 59 -9.04 10.47 -11.67
C VAL A 59 -9.29 9.30 -10.71
N SER A 60 -10.35 9.39 -9.90
CA SER A 60 -10.81 8.28 -9.06
C SER A 60 -12.29 7.99 -9.27
N VAL A 61 -12.72 6.75 -9.00
CA VAL A 61 -14.09 6.30 -9.25
C VAL A 61 -14.63 5.50 -8.07
N SER A 62 -15.89 5.77 -7.71
CA SER A 62 -16.61 5.03 -6.67
C SER A 62 -18.11 5.06 -6.95
N ASN A 63 -18.74 3.89 -6.94
CA ASN A 63 -20.19 3.72 -7.09
C ASN A 63 -20.78 4.46 -8.31
N GLY A 64 -20.06 4.48 -9.44
CA GLY A 64 -20.48 5.16 -10.68
C GLY A 64 -20.29 6.68 -10.67
N VAL A 65 -19.74 7.24 -9.60
CA VAL A 65 -19.29 8.64 -9.53
C VAL A 65 -17.79 8.69 -9.73
N THR A 66 -17.35 9.50 -10.69
CA THR A 66 -15.93 9.80 -10.92
C THR A 66 -15.61 11.17 -10.36
N ALA A 67 -14.52 11.27 -9.59
CA ALA A 67 -13.89 12.53 -9.24
C ALA A 67 -12.70 12.78 -10.17
N ILE A 68 -12.56 14.01 -10.63
CA ILE A 68 -11.45 14.45 -11.47
C ILE A 68 -10.85 15.68 -10.83
N LEU A 69 -9.55 15.62 -10.54
CA LEU A 69 -8.79 16.77 -10.08
C LEU A 69 -8.24 17.53 -11.28
N ALA A 70 -8.57 18.82 -11.36
CA ALA A 70 -8.21 19.62 -12.52
C ALA A 70 -7.74 21.03 -12.14
N GLY A 71 -6.85 21.58 -12.98
CA GLY A 71 -6.36 22.94 -12.83
C GLY A 71 -5.66 23.18 -11.48
N SER A 72 -5.92 24.32 -10.85
CA SER A 72 -5.26 24.68 -9.59
C SER A 72 -5.81 23.94 -8.38
N ASN A 73 -7.13 23.79 -8.26
CA ASN A 73 -7.78 23.25 -7.06
C ASN A 73 -9.21 22.75 -7.33
N GLN A 74 -9.60 22.65 -8.61
CA GLN A 74 -10.96 22.30 -8.97
C GLN A 74 -11.16 20.79 -8.89
N VAL A 75 -12.31 20.39 -8.37
CA VAL A 75 -12.78 19.01 -8.34
C VAL A 75 -14.06 18.93 -9.15
N ILE A 76 -14.10 18.01 -10.11
CA ILE A 76 -15.26 17.74 -10.95
C ILE A 76 -15.82 16.38 -10.59
N LEU A 77 -17.11 16.33 -10.32
CA LEU A 77 -17.85 15.10 -10.02
C LEU A 77 -18.73 14.75 -11.20
N ALA A 78 -18.65 13.50 -11.66
CA ALA A 78 -19.26 13.05 -12.89
C ALA A 78 -19.96 11.71 -12.73
N ASP A 79 -21.07 11.52 -13.44
CA ASP A 79 -21.66 10.21 -13.69
C ASP A 79 -21.04 9.65 -14.96
N VAL A 80 -20.42 8.49 -14.83
CA VAL A 80 -19.73 7.80 -15.93
C VAL A 80 -20.35 6.43 -16.24
N SER A 81 -21.54 6.15 -15.72
CA SER A 81 -22.26 4.89 -15.94
C SER A 81 -22.55 4.59 -17.41
N VAL A 82 -22.53 5.62 -18.26
CA VAL A 82 -22.60 5.52 -19.72
C VAL A 82 -21.29 6.06 -20.32
N PRO A 83 -20.32 5.21 -20.69
CA PRO A 83 -18.98 5.62 -21.14
C PRO A 83 -18.96 6.55 -22.37
N THR A 84 -20.01 6.50 -23.18
CA THR A 84 -20.16 7.32 -24.39
C THR A 84 -20.86 8.66 -24.14
N ALA A 85 -21.42 8.85 -22.94
CA ALA A 85 -22.18 10.04 -22.56
C ALA A 85 -21.96 10.38 -21.06
N PRO A 86 -20.72 10.66 -20.63
CA PRO A 86 -20.45 11.10 -19.27
C PRO A 86 -21.17 12.41 -18.97
N MET A 87 -21.63 12.56 -17.73
CA MET A 87 -22.46 13.68 -17.31
C MET A 87 -21.84 14.38 -16.09
N LEU A 88 -21.66 15.70 -16.19
CA LEU A 88 -21.28 16.53 -15.04
C LEU A 88 -22.40 16.49 -14.00
N LEU A 89 -22.08 16.04 -12.79
CA LEU A 89 -22.97 16.07 -11.64
C LEU A 89 -22.79 17.36 -10.84
N GLY A 90 -21.54 17.75 -10.61
CA GLY A 90 -21.21 19.00 -9.94
C GLY A 90 -19.73 19.29 -9.95
N GLN A 91 -19.37 20.45 -9.44
CA GLN A 91 -17.99 20.92 -9.38
C GLN A 91 -17.82 21.85 -8.18
N PHE A 92 -16.62 21.86 -7.61
CA PHE A 92 -16.27 22.76 -6.52
C PHE A 92 -14.77 23.06 -6.53
N ASP A 93 -14.40 24.13 -5.86
CA ASP A 93 -13.01 24.45 -5.59
C ASP A 93 -12.64 23.90 -4.21
N SER A 94 -11.64 23.04 -4.15
CA SER A 94 -11.08 22.54 -2.89
C SER A 94 -10.20 23.61 -2.23
N LEU A 95 -9.85 23.38 -0.95
CA LEU A 95 -9.09 24.32 -0.12
C LEU A 95 -7.69 24.65 -0.66
N SER A 96 -7.09 23.75 -1.45
CA SER A 96 -5.74 23.88 -1.97
C SER A 96 -5.53 23.10 -3.27
N SER A 97 -4.29 23.12 -3.79
CA SER A 97 -3.92 22.39 -5.00
C SER A 97 -3.66 20.91 -4.75
N HIS A 98 -4.72 20.16 -4.45
CA HIS A 98 -4.67 18.71 -4.37
C HIS A 98 -4.31 18.10 -5.73
N ILE A 99 -3.60 16.97 -5.68
CA ILE A 99 -3.04 16.28 -6.84
C ILE A 99 -3.40 14.81 -6.89
N ALA A 100 -3.84 14.24 -5.78
CA ALA A 100 -4.32 12.85 -5.70
C ALA A 100 -5.65 12.73 -4.95
N SER A 101 -6.42 11.68 -5.27
CA SER A 101 -7.73 11.43 -4.71
C SER A 101 -8.05 9.96 -4.44
N ASP A 102 -8.81 9.71 -3.38
CA ASP A 102 -9.34 8.38 -3.09
C ASP A 102 -10.75 8.45 -2.48
N PHE A 103 -11.54 7.39 -2.71
CA PHE A 103 -12.91 7.30 -2.26
C PHE A 103 -13.09 6.26 -1.15
N VAL A 104 -13.84 6.63 -0.10
CA VAL A 104 -14.43 5.68 0.85
C VAL A 104 -15.92 5.93 0.96
N GLY A 105 -16.71 5.09 0.30
CA GLY A 105 -18.16 5.32 0.18
C GLY A 105 -18.44 6.63 -0.55
N SER A 106 -19.08 7.59 0.14
CA SER A 106 -19.34 8.94 -0.38
C SER A 106 -18.31 9.99 0.06
N LEU A 107 -17.28 9.59 0.82
CA LEU A 107 -16.22 10.51 1.22
C LEU A 107 -15.12 10.51 0.15
N LEU A 108 -14.72 11.71 -0.24
CA LEU A 108 -13.61 11.98 -1.15
C LEU A 108 -12.44 12.56 -0.36
N TYR A 109 -11.32 11.85 -0.37
CA TYR A 109 -10.06 12.21 0.26
C TYR A 109 -9.16 12.82 -0.79
N LEU A 110 -8.63 14.00 -0.53
CA LEU A 110 -7.82 14.77 -1.47
C LEU A 110 -6.47 15.07 -0.84
N ALA A 111 -5.38 14.60 -1.46
CA ALA A 111 -4.02 14.84 -0.99
C ALA A 111 -3.29 15.86 -1.86
N GLY A 112 -2.45 16.68 -1.25
CA GLY A 112 -1.63 17.65 -1.95
C GLY A 112 -0.63 18.38 -1.07
N PRO A 113 -0.08 19.52 -1.55
CA PRO A 113 0.99 20.25 -0.89
C PRO A 113 0.68 20.73 0.53
N ASP A 114 -0.59 21.01 0.84
CA ASP A 114 -1.03 21.51 2.14
C ASP A 114 -1.52 20.40 3.09
N GLY A 115 -1.58 19.15 2.62
CA GLY A 115 -2.04 17.99 3.39
C GLY A 115 -3.23 17.28 2.76
N LEU A 116 -4.11 16.78 3.63
CA LEU A 116 -5.27 15.96 3.28
C LEU A 116 -6.56 16.73 3.58
N ALA A 117 -7.43 16.89 2.59
CA ALA A 117 -8.79 17.41 2.78
C ALA A 117 -9.83 16.33 2.52
N ILE A 118 -10.93 16.35 3.26
CA ILE A 118 -12.00 15.35 3.18
C ILE A 118 -13.32 16.07 2.89
N TYR A 119 -14.03 15.59 1.87
CA TYR A 119 -15.34 16.08 1.48
C TYR A 119 -16.35 14.94 1.48
N ASP A 120 -17.58 15.22 1.92
CA ASP A 120 -18.74 14.38 1.64
C ASP A 120 -19.35 14.81 0.32
N VAL A 121 -19.34 13.88 -0.64
CA VAL A 121 -19.88 14.06 -1.99
C VAL A 121 -21.12 13.19 -2.22
N SER A 122 -21.82 12.80 -1.16
CA SER A 122 -23.10 12.08 -1.25
C SER A 122 -24.17 12.83 -2.05
N ASP A 123 -24.17 14.16 -1.97
CA ASP A 123 -24.80 15.04 -2.95
C ASP A 123 -23.72 15.68 -3.84
N PRO A 124 -23.46 15.14 -5.04
CA PRO A 124 -22.40 15.65 -5.90
C PRO A 124 -22.69 17.07 -6.43
N THR A 125 -23.93 17.56 -6.31
CA THR A 125 -24.30 18.94 -6.67
C THR A 125 -24.01 19.94 -5.55
N ALA A 126 -23.84 19.46 -4.32
CA ALA A 126 -23.52 20.26 -3.14
C ALA A 126 -22.50 19.56 -2.20
N PRO A 127 -21.25 19.37 -2.65
CA PRO A 127 -20.18 18.80 -1.81
C PRO A 127 -19.98 19.57 -0.50
N ALA A 128 -19.80 18.84 0.60
CA ALA A 128 -19.61 19.42 1.92
C ALA A 128 -18.21 19.12 2.45
N PHE A 129 -17.49 20.14 2.90
CA PHE A 129 -16.22 19.96 3.61
C PHE A 129 -16.45 19.28 4.96
N VAL A 130 -15.68 18.22 5.24
CA VAL A 130 -15.82 17.39 6.45
C VAL A 130 -14.68 17.66 7.43
N GLY A 131 -13.45 17.67 6.95
CA GLY A 131 -12.26 17.84 7.78
C GLY A 131 -10.98 17.95 6.97
N GLU A 132 -9.90 18.33 7.64
CA GLU A 132 -8.56 18.41 7.05
C GLU A 132 -7.49 17.96 8.03
N PHE A 133 -6.40 17.45 7.48
CA PHE A 133 -5.13 17.28 8.16
C PHE A 133 -4.08 18.13 7.44
N LEU A 134 -3.58 19.15 8.12
CA LEU A 134 -2.50 19.99 7.62
C LEU A 134 -1.17 19.26 7.77
N SER A 135 -0.60 18.85 6.64
CA SER A 135 0.68 18.15 6.62
C SER A 135 1.83 19.16 6.56
N PRO A 136 2.93 18.97 7.32
CA PRO A 136 4.15 19.74 7.11
C PRO A 136 4.91 19.31 5.84
N PHE A 137 4.47 18.23 5.19
CA PHE A 137 5.07 17.64 3.99
C PHE A 137 4.11 17.76 2.81
N ALA A 138 4.66 17.96 1.61
CA ALA A 138 3.86 17.87 0.40
C ALA A 138 3.48 16.42 0.13
N LEU A 139 2.17 16.15 0.09
CA LEU A 139 1.65 14.81 -0.16
C LEU A 139 1.47 14.61 -1.67
N GLU A 140 1.83 13.43 -2.15
CA GLU A 140 1.80 13.08 -3.59
C GLU A 140 0.63 12.14 -3.92
N GLU A 141 0.31 11.19 -3.03
CA GLU A 141 -0.75 10.20 -3.22
C GLU A 141 -1.53 9.94 -1.92
N VAL A 142 -2.74 9.40 -2.04
CA VAL A 142 -3.53 8.90 -0.90
C VAL A 142 -4.20 7.58 -1.22
N LYS A 143 -4.07 6.59 -0.33
CA LYS A 143 -4.96 5.44 -0.26
C LYS A 143 -5.53 5.26 1.14
N VAL A 144 -6.83 5.05 1.21
CA VAL A 144 -7.55 4.87 2.47
C VAL A 144 -7.92 3.39 2.62
N SER A 145 -7.47 2.78 3.71
CA SER A 145 -7.79 1.40 4.05
C SER A 145 -8.27 1.32 5.51
N GLY A 146 -9.52 0.88 5.66
CA GLY A 146 -10.20 0.86 6.96
C GLY A 146 -10.29 2.26 7.59
N ASN A 147 -9.60 2.44 8.72
CA ASN A 147 -9.60 3.68 9.48
C ASN A 147 -8.38 4.57 9.20
N TYR A 148 -7.51 4.20 8.27
CA TYR A 148 -6.25 4.88 8.05
C TYR A 148 -6.10 5.34 6.60
N ALA A 149 -5.59 6.56 6.43
CA ALA A 149 -5.08 7.05 5.16
C ALA A 149 -3.56 6.90 5.14
N PHE A 150 -3.06 6.28 4.08
CA PHE A 150 -1.66 6.07 3.78
C PHE A 150 -1.28 7.03 2.65
N LEU A 151 -0.38 7.97 2.93
CA LEU A 151 -0.08 9.08 2.04
C LEU A 151 1.42 9.11 1.75
N THR A 152 1.78 9.22 0.47
CA THR A 152 3.19 9.41 0.09
C THR A 152 3.57 10.88 0.28
N ALA A 153 4.77 11.12 0.79
CA ALA A 153 5.24 12.47 1.15
C ALA A 153 6.65 12.74 0.60
N GLY A 154 6.90 12.46 -0.67
CA GLY A 154 8.20 12.69 -1.30
C GLY A 154 9.35 12.06 -0.48
N TYR A 155 10.32 12.89 -0.04
CA TYR A 155 11.47 12.43 0.74
C TYR A 155 11.15 12.01 2.18
N ASP A 156 10.00 12.41 2.71
CA ASP A 156 9.57 12.12 4.07
C ASP A 156 8.99 10.70 4.20
N GLY A 157 8.72 10.04 3.07
CA GLY A 157 8.35 8.64 2.99
C GLY A 157 6.84 8.42 3.01
N LEU A 158 6.37 7.53 3.89
CA LEU A 158 4.96 7.20 4.04
C LEU A 158 4.39 7.84 5.32
N VAL A 159 3.37 8.68 5.16
CA VAL A 159 2.63 9.29 6.26
C VAL A 159 1.36 8.48 6.49
N VAL A 160 1.10 8.12 7.76
CA VAL A 160 -0.12 7.41 8.15
C VAL A 160 -0.96 8.33 9.02
N VAL A 161 -2.22 8.51 8.63
CA VAL A 161 -3.20 9.37 9.30
C VAL A 161 -4.41 8.54 9.71
N ASP A 162 -4.83 8.65 10.97
CA ASP A 162 -6.10 8.12 11.44
C ASP A 162 -7.24 9.00 10.91
N VAL A 163 -8.13 8.37 10.14
CA VAL A 163 -9.33 8.96 9.53
C VAL A 163 -10.61 8.30 10.04
N SER A 164 -10.56 7.55 11.17
CA SER A 164 -11.73 6.94 11.82
C SER A 164 -12.81 7.95 12.19
N VAL A 165 -12.39 9.20 12.44
CA VAL A 165 -13.26 10.37 12.55
C VAL A 165 -12.88 11.35 11.43
N PRO A 166 -13.55 11.29 10.26
CA PRO A 166 -13.17 12.09 9.09
C PRO A 166 -13.16 13.61 9.33
N SER A 167 -13.92 14.09 10.32
CA SER A 167 -13.93 15.52 10.69
C SER A 167 -12.74 15.95 11.56
N ALA A 168 -11.93 15.01 12.03
CA ALA A 168 -10.77 15.26 12.88
C ALA A 168 -9.63 14.25 12.59
N PRO A 169 -9.07 14.26 11.37
CA PRO A 169 -7.99 13.35 11.03
C PRO A 169 -6.72 13.67 11.84
N ALA A 170 -5.96 12.65 12.22
CA ALA A 170 -4.81 12.82 13.10
C ALA A 170 -3.60 12.03 12.62
N LEU A 171 -2.42 12.66 12.66
CA LEU A 171 -1.16 11.97 12.36
C LEU A 171 -0.94 10.80 13.33
N VAL A 172 -0.68 9.63 12.77
CA VAL A 172 -0.33 8.42 13.50
C VAL A 172 1.17 8.20 13.45
N SER A 173 1.74 8.15 12.24
CA SER A 173 3.16 7.83 12.04
C SER A 173 3.71 8.43 10.75
N VAL A 174 5.03 8.54 10.68
CA VAL A 174 5.81 8.86 9.47
C VAL A 174 6.90 7.81 9.35
N VAL A 175 6.90 7.06 8.25
CA VAL A 175 7.83 5.96 8.00
C VAL A 175 8.82 6.37 6.92
N GLY A 176 10.08 6.51 7.31
CA GLY A 176 11.18 6.70 6.37
C GLY A 176 11.45 5.42 5.57
N LEU A 177 11.59 5.55 4.25
CA LEU A 177 11.68 4.42 3.31
C LEU A 177 13.12 4.05 2.91
N GLY A 178 14.08 4.16 3.85
CA GLY A 178 15.46 3.72 3.63
C GLY A 178 16.40 4.70 2.90
N GLY A 179 15.98 5.96 2.66
CA GLY A 179 16.85 7.09 2.29
C GLY A 179 16.78 7.57 0.82
N TRP A 180 16.73 8.91 0.66
CA TRP A 180 16.81 9.73 -0.58
C TRP A 180 15.88 9.42 -1.76
N SER A 181 14.80 8.69 -1.54
CA SER A 181 13.85 8.40 -2.63
C SER A 181 12.53 9.12 -2.40
N ASN A 182 12.06 9.82 -3.41
CA ASN A 182 10.71 10.36 -3.43
C ASN A 182 9.71 9.21 -3.50
N ALA A 183 8.79 9.14 -2.55
CA ALA A 183 7.58 8.35 -2.67
C ALA A 183 6.62 9.03 -3.65
N TYR A 184 6.12 8.28 -4.63
CA TYR A 184 5.20 8.77 -5.65
C TYR A 184 3.80 8.25 -5.42
N ASP A 185 3.65 6.93 -5.40
CA ASP A 185 2.36 6.25 -5.30
C ASP A 185 2.41 5.19 -4.18
N VAL A 186 1.25 4.82 -3.65
CA VAL A 186 1.09 3.79 -2.63
C VAL A 186 -0.13 2.94 -2.94
N VAL A 187 0.01 1.62 -2.78
CA VAL A 187 -1.10 0.67 -2.76
C VAL A 187 -1.09 -0.09 -1.45
N VAL A 188 -2.29 -0.30 -0.90
CA VAL A 188 -2.50 -1.09 0.32
C VAL A 188 -3.11 -2.44 -0.06
N THR A 189 -2.45 -3.54 0.30
CA THR A 189 -2.92 -4.91 0.07
C THR A 189 -2.70 -5.77 1.31
N GLY A 190 -3.79 -6.19 1.95
CA GLY A 190 -3.75 -6.88 3.23
C GLY A 190 -2.98 -6.07 4.28
N ASP A 191 -1.94 -6.68 4.84
CA ASP A 191 -1.08 -6.09 5.87
C ASP A 191 0.12 -5.32 5.30
N TRP A 192 0.09 -4.97 4.02
CA TRP A 192 1.20 -4.32 3.33
C TRP A 192 0.80 -3.00 2.67
N ALA A 193 1.66 -1.99 2.83
CA ALA A 193 1.71 -0.83 1.96
C ALA A 193 2.92 -0.96 1.04
N LEU A 194 2.67 -0.99 -0.27
CA LEU A 194 3.69 -0.98 -1.31
C LEU A 194 3.80 0.45 -1.84
N VAL A 195 4.99 1.03 -1.76
CA VAL A 195 5.21 2.44 -2.11
C VAL A 195 6.16 2.53 -3.30
N ALA A 196 5.72 3.13 -4.40
CA ALA A 196 6.58 3.44 -5.54
C ALA A 196 7.58 4.52 -5.14
N VAL A 197 8.88 4.27 -5.37
CA VAL A 197 9.93 5.18 -4.94
C VAL A 197 10.98 5.46 -6.02
N TYR A 198 11.47 6.71 -6.06
CA TYR A 198 12.52 7.14 -6.99
C TYR A 198 13.81 6.31 -6.84
N GLY A 199 14.24 5.67 -7.93
CA GLY A 199 15.51 4.92 -8.00
C GLY A 199 15.62 3.70 -7.06
N GLY A 200 14.59 3.42 -6.26
CA GLY A 200 14.55 2.34 -5.27
C GLY A 200 13.61 1.19 -5.63
N GLY A 201 12.76 1.37 -6.65
CA GLY A 201 11.73 0.40 -7.03
C GLY A 201 10.48 0.57 -6.18
N VAL A 202 10.14 -0.46 -5.40
CA VAL A 202 8.97 -0.46 -4.50
C VAL A 202 9.44 -0.68 -3.06
N SER A 203 9.11 0.25 -2.17
CA SER A 203 9.29 0.04 -0.73
C SER A 203 8.16 -0.81 -0.17
N LEU A 204 8.49 -1.85 0.56
CA LEU A 204 7.53 -2.69 1.29
C LEU A 204 7.48 -2.19 2.73
N VAL A 205 6.29 -1.82 3.18
CA VAL A 205 6.00 -1.39 4.54
C VAL A 205 4.97 -2.34 5.13
N ASP A 206 5.33 -2.97 6.24
CA ASP A 206 4.44 -3.78 7.07
C ASP A 206 3.50 -2.83 7.84
N ILE A 207 2.19 -3.03 7.65
CA ILE A 207 1.11 -2.24 8.23
C ILE A 207 0.08 -3.13 8.95
N ALA A 208 0.46 -4.35 9.36
CA ALA A 208 -0.41 -5.25 10.15
C ALA A 208 -0.96 -4.54 11.41
N ASP A 209 -0.12 -3.71 12.04
CA ASP A 209 -0.55 -2.66 12.96
C ASP A 209 -0.31 -1.28 12.31
N PRO A 210 -1.35 -0.62 11.77
CA PRO A 210 -1.23 0.70 11.16
C PRO A 210 -0.79 1.80 12.13
N THR A 211 -0.80 1.55 13.45
CA THR A 211 -0.26 2.47 14.45
C THR A 211 1.25 2.34 14.64
N GLN A 212 1.84 1.23 14.20
CA GLN A 212 3.27 0.96 14.24
C GLN A 212 3.79 0.44 12.88
N PRO A 213 3.57 1.18 11.79
CA PRO A 213 3.99 0.75 10.47
C PRO A 213 5.52 0.69 10.39
N ARG A 214 6.04 -0.34 9.72
CA ARG A 214 7.48 -0.62 9.69
C ARG A 214 7.96 -0.81 8.27
N PHE A 215 8.89 0.06 7.83
CA PHE A 215 9.64 -0.17 6.60
C PHE A 215 10.42 -1.48 6.73
N VAL A 216 10.24 -2.35 5.73
CA VAL A 216 10.83 -3.68 5.69
C VAL A 216 12.01 -3.71 4.74
N MET A 217 11.79 -3.36 3.47
CA MET A 217 12.85 -3.35 2.46
C MET A 217 12.44 -2.57 1.21
N ASN A 218 13.41 -2.35 0.32
CA ASN A 218 13.16 -1.90 -1.04
C ASN A 218 13.30 -3.09 -1.99
N TYR A 219 12.23 -3.41 -2.72
CA TYR A 219 12.25 -4.34 -3.84
C TYR A 219 12.71 -3.59 -5.09
N GLN A 220 13.93 -3.86 -5.52
CA GLN A 220 14.52 -3.16 -6.65
C GLN A 220 13.95 -3.66 -7.97
N VAL A 221 13.38 -2.73 -8.72
CA VAL A 221 13.12 -2.88 -10.15
C VAL A 221 13.97 -1.91 -10.94
N TYR A 222 14.15 -2.19 -12.24
CA TYR A 222 14.90 -1.30 -13.11
C TYR A 222 14.03 -0.07 -13.41
N GLY A 223 14.59 1.13 -13.22
CA GLY A 223 13.85 2.39 -13.42
C GLY A 223 13.15 2.91 -12.16
N THR A 224 12.54 4.08 -12.29
CA THR A 224 11.74 4.70 -11.22
C THR A 224 10.30 4.26 -11.38
N VAL A 225 9.74 3.56 -10.40
CA VAL A 225 8.30 3.28 -10.38
C VAL A 225 7.57 4.57 -10.07
N ARG A 226 6.59 4.94 -10.91
CA ARG A 226 5.77 6.13 -10.75
C ARG A 226 4.38 5.83 -10.21
N ASP A 227 3.89 4.66 -10.60
CA ASP A 227 2.52 4.21 -10.39
C ASP A 227 2.57 2.69 -10.26
N LEU A 228 1.78 2.15 -9.35
CA LEU A 228 1.60 0.73 -9.14
C LEU A 228 0.14 0.36 -8.87
N ASP A 229 -0.22 -0.85 -9.25
CA ASP A 229 -1.50 -1.43 -8.86
C ASP A 229 -1.34 -2.90 -8.48
N VAL A 230 -2.24 -3.41 -7.62
CA VAL A 230 -2.22 -4.79 -7.14
C VAL A 230 -3.56 -5.46 -7.42
N VAL A 231 -3.51 -6.54 -8.20
CA VAL A 231 -4.67 -7.39 -8.48
C VAL A 231 -4.41 -8.78 -7.93
N GLY A 232 -5.07 -9.11 -6.82
CA GLY A 232 -4.81 -10.35 -6.09
C GLY A 232 -3.38 -10.36 -5.54
N GLU A 233 -2.59 -11.36 -5.93
CA GLU A 233 -1.19 -11.51 -5.52
C GLU A 233 -0.22 -10.97 -6.58
N VAL A 234 -0.67 -10.16 -7.54
CA VAL A 234 0.18 -9.65 -8.62
C VAL A 234 0.23 -8.13 -8.56
N ALA A 235 1.44 -7.57 -8.48
CA ALA A 235 1.69 -6.15 -8.62
C ALA A 235 2.14 -5.79 -10.04
N TYR A 236 1.57 -4.70 -10.56
CA TYR A 236 1.90 -4.09 -11.84
C TYR A 236 2.59 -2.76 -11.56
N LEU A 237 3.84 -2.59 -12.02
CA LEU A 237 4.67 -1.44 -11.68
C LEU A 237 5.04 -0.69 -12.95
N ALA A 238 4.56 0.54 -13.11
CA ALA A 238 4.90 1.40 -14.23
C ALA A 238 6.22 2.14 -13.93
N ALA A 239 7.30 1.75 -14.61
CA ALA A 239 8.64 2.23 -14.35
C ALA A 239 9.24 3.06 -15.51
N ASP A 240 9.80 4.22 -15.17
CA ASP A 240 10.44 5.17 -16.09
C ASP A 240 11.46 4.47 -16.99
N GLY A 241 11.20 4.45 -18.30
CA GLY A 241 12.09 3.88 -19.31
C GLY A 241 12.25 2.35 -19.29
N ALA A 242 11.65 1.67 -18.32
CA ALA A 242 11.68 0.22 -18.16
C ALA A 242 10.34 -0.45 -18.53
N GLY A 243 9.26 0.33 -18.63
CA GLY A 243 7.93 -0.15 -18.99
C GLY A 243 7.18 -0.70 -17.78
N VAL A 244 6.29 -1.68 -18.01
CA VAL A 244 5.52 -2.30 -16.93
C VAL A 244 6.25 -3.56 -16.45
N HIS A 245 6.55 -3.61 -15.16
CA HIS A 245 7.00 -4.83 -14.48
C HIS A 245 5.81 -5.52 -13.84
N ILE A 246 5.76 -6.85 -13.96
CA ILE A 246 4.74 -7.68 -13.32
C ILE A 246 5.46 -8.53 -12.29
N VAL A 247 5.07 -8.37 -11.03
CA VAL A 247 5.71 -9.03 -9.88
C VAL A 247 4.67 -9.88 -9.18
N ASP A 248 4.98 -11.17 -9.00
CA ASP A 248 4.20 -12.05 -8.14
C ASP A 248 4.60 -11.77 -6.67
N LEU A 249 3.62 -11.35 -5.88
CA LEU A 249 3.80 -11.01 -4.47
C LEU A 249 3.96 -12.26 -3.60
N ALA A 250 3.47 -13.42 -4.04
CA ALA A 250 3.69 -14.68 -3.35
C ALA A 250 5.16 -15.14 -3.42
N ASP A 251 5.89 -14.72 -4.47
CA ASP A 251 7.33 -14.94 -4.60
C ASP A 251 8.15 -13.98 -3.71
N CYS A 252 7.52 -13.04 -3.00
CA CYS A 252 8.19 -12.15 -2.08
C CYS A 252 8.27 -12.79 -0.67
N PRO A 253 9.46 -13.29 -0.24
CA PRO A 253 9.60 -14.00 1.03
C PRO A 253 9.30 -13.14 2.25
N THR A 254 9.33 -11.81 2.12
CA THR A 254 8.97 -10.88 3.20
C THR A 254 7.45 -10.77 3.37
N MET A 255 6.68 -10.69 2.28
CA MET A 255 5.20 -10.62 2.33
C MET A 255 4.55 -11.95 2.73
N THR A 256 5.29 -13.05 2.62
CA THR A 256 4.86 -14.38 3.06
C THR A 256 5.44 -14.78 4.43
N SER A 257 6.22 -13.90 5.06
CA SER A 257 6.84 -14.21 6.37
C SER A 257 5.79 -14.18 7.49
N ILE A 258 5.74 -15.27 8.25
CA ILE A 258 4.77 -15.41 9.34
C ILE A 258 5.39 -14.83 10.62
N PRO A 259 4.71 -13.88 11.30
CA PRO A 259 5.19 -13.34 12.56
C PRO A 259 5.30 -14.46 13.60
N PHE A 260 6.33 -14.40 14.44
CA PHE A 260 6.55 -15.38 15.50
C PHE A 260 7.21 -14.72 16.72
N ILE A 261 7.25 -15.45 17.84
CA ILE A 261 8.04 -15.08 19.01
C ILE A 261 9.23 -16.06 19.09
N ARG A 262 10.45 -15.51 19.08
CA ARG A 262 11.68 -16.31 19.19
C ARG A 262 11.73 -16.98 20.55
N ALA A 263 12.11 -18.25 20.55
CA ALA A 263 12.18 -19.14 21.70
C ALA A 263 10.82 -19.61 22.26
N ASP A 264 9.69 -19.12 21.76
CA ASP A 264 8.35 -19.71 22.00
C ASP A 264 8.12 -20.82 20.97
N ALA A 265 8.69 -21.99 21.26
CA ALA A 265 8.71 -23.12 20.33
C ALA A 265 7.32 -23.74 20.15
N ASN A 266 6.47 -23.66 21.17
CA ASN A 266 5.14 -24.26 21.15
C ASN A 266 4.07 -23.32 20.54
N ALA A 267 4.44 -22.06 20.30
CA ALA A 267 3.64 -21.01 19.70
C ALA A 267 2.36 -20.67 20.49
N ASP A 268 2.45 -20.66 21.83
CA ASP A 268 1.35 -20.34 22.74
C ASP A 268 1.36 -18.88 23.24
N GLY A 269 2.37 -18.11 22.84
CA GLY A 269 2.48 -16.67 23.09
C GLY A 269 3.41 -16.33 24.26
N ALA A 270 4.05 -17.31 24.89
CA ALA A 270 4.96 -17.05 26.00
C ALA A 270 6.17 -18.00 25.99
N LEU A 271 7.36 -17.43 26.24
CA LEU A 271 8.52 -18.25 26.58
C LEU A 271 8.36 -18.81 27.99
N ASP A 272 8.17 -20.12 28.12
CA ASP A 272 8.10 -20.88 29.35
C ASP A 272 8.88 -22.22 29.29
N ILE A 273 8.76 -23.05 30.34
CA ILE A 273 9.54 -24.29 30.43
C ILE A 273 9.16 -25.32 29.35
N SER A 274 7.97 -25.21 28.77
CA SER A 274 7.47 -26.12 27.76
C SER A 274 8.17 -25.93 26.41
N ASP A 275 8.72 -24.73 26.13
CA ASP A 275 9.43 -24.44 24.90
C ASP A 275 10.77 -25.19 24.74
N PRO A 276 11.74 -25.09 25.67
CA PRO A 276 12.95 -25.88 25.57
C PRO A 276 12.65 -27.37 25.63
N VAL A 277 11.58 -27.79 26.32
CA VAL A 277 11.12 -29.20 26.31
C VAL A 277 10.64 -29.60 24.91
N LEU A 278 9.89 -28.74 24.21
CA LEU A 278 9.45 -29.00 22.84
C LEU A 278 10.62 -29.00 21.86
N THR A 279 11.56 -28.06 21.95
CA THR A 279 12.79 -28.05 21.14
C THR A 279 13.57 -29.35 21.31
N LEU A 280 13.76 -29.82 22.56
CA LEU A 280 14.42 -31.10 22.85
C LEU A 280 13.61 -32.29 22.32
N THR A 281 12.29 -32.26 22.47
CA THR A 281 11.40 -33.31 21.97
C THR A 281 11.50 -33.41 20.45
N TRP A 282 11.48 -32.28 19.76
CA TRP A 282 11.65 -32.22 18.31
C TRP A 282 13.01 -32.76 17.87
N LEU A 283 14.10 -32.38 18.55
CA LEU A 283 15.46 -32.85 18.24
C LEU A 283 15.66 -34.36 18.42
N PHE A 284 15.10 -34.95 19.49
CA PHE A 284 15.41 -36.34 19.87
C PHE A 284 14.30 -37.34 19.56
N SER A 285 13.06 -36.89 19.50
CA SER A 285 11.88 -37.73 19.27
C SER A 285 11.21 -37.45 17.92
N GLY A 286 11.62 -36.39 17.21
CA GLY A 286 10.98 -35.91 16.00
C GLY A 286 9.64 -35.22 16.30
N GLY A 287 8.95 -34.82 15.24
CA GLY A 287 7.67 -34.11 15.31
C GLY A 287 7.57 -33.03 14.24
N THR A 288 6.43 -32.38 14.16
CA THR A 288 6.19 -31.23 13.29
C THR A 288 5.87 -30.03 14.14
N VAL A 289 6.61 -28.94 13.93
CA VAL A 289 6.32 -27.63 14.50
C VAL A 289 5.96 -26.70 13.34
N PRO A 290 4.97 -25.80 13.52
CA PRO A 290 4.54 -24.93 12.43
C PRO A 290 5.58 -23.84 12.15
N CYS A 291 6.42 -23.48 13.13
CA CYS A 291 7.47 -22.48 12.99
C CYS A 291 8.85 -22.94 13.49
N PRO A 292 9.65 -23.64 12.68
CA PRO A 292 11.04 -23.97 13.01
C PRO A 292 11.91 -22.76 13.41
N LEU A 293 11.63 -21.55 12.92
CA LEU A 293 12.32 -20.32 13.36
C LEU A 293 12.22 -20.06 14.86
N ALA A 294 11.10 -20.41 15.48
CA ALA A 294 10.91 -20.19 16.91
C ALA A 294 11.76 -21.13 17.77
N LEU A 295 12.17 -22.28 17.21
CA LEU A 295 13.04 -23.25 17.88
C LEU A 295 14.51 -22.82 17.86
N ASP A 296 14.92 -21.95 16.92
CA ASP A 296 16.26 -21.33 16.87
C ASP A 296 16.31 -20.13 17.84
N ALA A 297 16.33 -20.46 19.13
CA ALA A 297 16.28 -19.51 20.23
C ALA A 297 17.50 -18.59 20.27
N ASN A 298 18.68 -19.10 19.87
CA ASN A 298 19.92 -18.34 19.89
C ASN A 298 20.20 -17.56 18.58
N ALA A 299 19.39 -17.80 17.53
CA ALA A 299 19.45 -17.16 16.22
C ALA A 299 20.74 -17.45 15.42
N ASP A 300 21.29 -18.66 15.53
CA ASP A 300 22.48 -19.12 14.80
C ASP A 300 22.16 -19.88 13.50
N ALA A 301 20.88 -19.93 13.11
CA ALA A 301 20.34 -20.64 11.96
C ALA A 301 20.42 -22.17 12.05
N SER A 302 20.74 -22.74 13.21
CA SER A 302 20.85 -24.18 13.41
C SER A 302 20.08 -24.64 14.64
N ILE A 303 18.94 -25.31 14.45
CA ILE A 303 18.18 -25.86 15.58
C ILE A 303 18.96 -27.02 16.21
N ASN A 304 19.46 -26.82 17.43
CA ASN A 304 20.28 -27.78 18.17
C ASN A 304 20.14 -27.63 19.70
N LEU A 305 20.96 -28.40 20.46
CA LEU A 305 20.92 -28.38 21.93
C LEU A 305 21.18 -26.98 22.53
N ALA A 306 21.96 -26.15 21.84
CA ALA A 306 22.26 -24.80 22.28
C ALA A 306 21.00 -23.94 22.38
N ASP A 307 19.98 -24.16 21.56
CA ASP A 307 18.73 -23.40 21.60
C ASP A 307 17.93 -23.69 22.86
N ALA A 308 17.78 -24.97 23.20
CA ALA A 308 17.12 -25.36 24.45
C ALA A 308 17.88 -24.83 25.68
N VAL A 309 19.22 -24.87 25.65
CA VAL A 309 20.04 -24.31 26.73
C VAL A 309 19.90 -22.79 26.80
N PHE A 310 19.86 -22.11 25.66
CA PHE A 310 19.68 -20.66 25.57
C PHE A 310 18.33 -20.23 26.14
N ALA A 311 17.23 -20.85 25.70
CA ALA A 311 15.88 -20.59 26.21
C ALA A 311 15.79 -20.80 27.74
N LEU A 312 16.36 -21.89 28.25
CA LEU A 312 16.44 -22.15 29.70
C LEU A 312 17.27 -21.07 30.42
N ALA A 313 18.40 -20.65 29.85
CA ALA A 313 19.24 -19.60 30.43
C ALA A 313 18.49 -18.26 30.52
N THR A 314 17.70 -17.91 29.50
CA THR A 314 16.82 -16.74 29.53
C THR A 314 15.76 -16.87 30.62
N LEU A 315 15.01 -17.98 30.67
CA LEU A 315 13.93 -18.22 31.64
C LEU A 315 14.39 -18.06 33.10
N PHE A 316 15.58 -18.57 33.40
CA PHE A 316 16.15 -18.49 34.75
C PHE A 316 17.03 -17.26 34.97
N SER A 317 16.98 -16.27 34.08
CA SER A 317 17.73 -15.00 34.19
C SER A 317 19.25 -15.19 34.30
N MET A 318 19.78 -16.24 33.68
CA MET A 318 21.21 -16.56 33.61
C MET A 318 21.85 -16.20 32.26
N GLY A 319 21.05 -15.80 31.27
CA GLY A 319 21.48 -15.41 29.92
C GLY A 319 20.86 -14.10 29.44
N ALA A 320 21.25 -13.68 28.23
CA ALA A 320 20.60 -12.55 27.55
C ALA A 320 19.17 -12.95 27.09
N PRO A 321 18.26 -12.00 26.91
CA PRO A 321 17.01 -12.27 26.20
C PRO A 321 17.29 -12.67 24.74
N PRO A 322 16.42 -13.48 24.11
CA PRO A 322 16.46 -13.74 22.68
C PRO A 322 16.53 -12.46 21.87
N SER A 323 17.20 -12.54 20.72
CA SER A 323 17.14 -11.47 19.72
C SER A 323 15.73 -11.36 19.14
N LEU A 324 15.42 -10.23 18.52
CA LEU A 324 14.12 -10.03 17.89
C LEU A 324 13.81 -11.14 16.86
N PRO A 325 12.52 -11.52 16.71
CA PRO A 325 11.36 -11.01 17.44
C PRO A 325 11.18 -11.66 18.84
N TYR A 326 11.27 -10.88 19.92
CA TYR A 326 11.02 -11.27 21.32
C TYR A 326 10.98 -10.00 22.19
N PRO A 327 10.08 -9.88 23.19
CA PRO A 327 9.06 -10.84 23.60
C PRO A 327 7.79 -10.79 22.76
N ASP A 328 7.66 -9.78 21.89
CA ASP A 328 6.48 -9.57 21.07
C ASP A 328 6.64 -10.24 19.69
N CYS A 329 5.51 -10.49 19.03
CA CYS A 329 5.46 -11.01 17.67
C CYS A 329 6.23 -10.10 16.71
N GLY A 330 6.92 -10.71 15.74
CA GLY A 330 7.52 -9.99 14.63
C GLY A 330 8.09 -10.93 13.58
N ILE A 331 8.66 -10.36 12.53
CA ILE A 331 9.21 -11.13 11.39
C ILE A 331 10.74 -11.03 11.35
N VAL A 332 11.37 -12.04 10.75
CA VAL A 332 12.78 -12.00 10.32
C VAL A 332 12.78 -11.95 8.80
N LEU A 333 13.52 -10.98 8.23
CA LEU A 333 13.65 -10.85 6.78
C LEU A 333 14.60 -11.93 6.24
N ASP A 334 14.20 -12.58 5.14
CA ASP A 334 14.94 -13.69 4.52
C ASP A 334 15.35 -14.76 5.56
N PRO A 335 14.36 -15.38 6.25
CA PRO A 335 14.67 -16.22 7.38
C PRO A 335 15.41 -17.49 6.92
N PRO A 336 16.50 -17.90 7.61
CA PRO A 336 17.28 -19.06 7.23
C PRO A 336 16.56 -20.40 7.47
N LEU A 337 15.42 -20.36 8.16
CA LEU A 337 14.55 -21.49 8.47
C LEU A 337 13.11 -21.12 8.10
N PRO A 338 12.27 -22.09 7.71
CA PRO A 338 10.88 -21.80 7.39
C PRO A 338 10.07 -21.48 8.65
N CYS A 339 8.99 -20.73 8.47
CA CYS A 339 7.91 -20.59 9.43
C CYS A 339 6.59 -20.59 8.65
N ASN A 340 5.78 -21.62 8.86
CA ASN A 340 4.57 -21.91 8.10
C ASN A 340 3.28 -21.63 8.92
N GLY A 341 3.42 -21.18 10.16
CA GLY A 341 2.31 -20.79 11.03
C GLY A 341 2.78 -20.52 12.45
N PHE A 342 2.19 -19.53 13.12
CA PHE A 342 2.45 -19.26 14.54
C PHE A 342 1.15 -18.80 15.22
N PRO A 343 0.35 -19.72 15.81
CA PRO A 343 -1.02 -19.42 16.25
C PRO A 343 -1.17 -18.26 17.26
N ALA A 344 -0.14 -17.98 18.05
CA ALA A 344 -0.15 -16.88 19.00
C ALA A 344 0.12 -15.50 18.37
N CYS A 345 0.58 -15.45 17.12
CA CYS A 345 0.75 -14.22 16.36
C CYS A 345 -0.33 -14.12 15.28
N PRO A 346 -1.03 -12.96 15.17
CA PRO A 346 -2.08 -12.75 14.18
C PRO A 346 -1.55 -12.73 12.75
#